data_AF-A0A1N7IZH6-F1
#
_entry.id   AF-A0A1N7IZH6-F1
#
_cell.length_a   1.000
_cell.length_b   1.000
_cell.length_c   1.000
_cell.angle_alpha   90.00
_cell.angle_beta   90.00
_cell.angle_gamma   90.00
#
_symmetry.space_group_name_H-M   'P 1'
#
loop_
_entity.id
_entity.type
_entity.pdbx_description
1 polymer ?
#
loop_
_entity_poly.entity_id
_entity_poly.type
_entity_poly.pdbx_seq_one_letter_code
_entity_poly.pdbx_strand_id
1 'polypeptide(L)'
;MLELLLSHIPSTLFHILTGVLITDLIFHGPSFTYRKTRFTLLGSVAFLVVLPDIPKLFGFLIGHSLITVPILALLFAFIMRKLLSMRVPAIWWRLTLVLVISSLGIDFLGNGVHLLYPVNEKTYALSVIRYEFIYLLPIGLLLFFRLR
;
A
#
# COMPACT_ATOMS: atom_id res chain seq x y z
N MET A 1 -1.79 -10.79 22.76
CA MET A 1 -1.38 -9.46 22.23
C MET A 1 0.00 -9.50 21.59
N LEU A 2 1.02 -10.05 22.26
CA LEU A 2 2.38 -10.17 21.69
C LEU A 2 2.42 -11.04 20.40
N GLU A 3 1.74 -12.20 20.40
CA GLU A 3 1.65 -13.08 19.21
C GLU A 3 0.89 -12.44 18.03
N LEU A 4 -0.13 -11.63 18.33
CA LEU A 4 -0.86 -10.86 17.32
C LEU A 4 0.08 -9.83 16.67
N LEU A 5 0.85 -9.11 17.48
CA LEU A 5 1.84 -8.15 16.97
C LEU A 5 2.94 -8.85 16.15
N LEU A 6 3.48 -9.97 16.65
CA LEU A 6 4.54 -10.71 15.96
C LEU A 6 4.09 -11.31 14.62
N SER A 7 2.82 -11.70 14.49
CA SER A 7 2.26 -12.19 13.22
C SER A 7 1.94 -11.07 12.23
N HIS A 8 1.58 -9.87 12.71
CA HIS A 8 1.19 -8.76 11.84
C HIS A 8 2.36 -7.89 11.40
N ILE A 9 3.45 -7.80 12.16
CA ILE A 9 4.65 -7.02 11.79
C ILE A 9 5.20 -7.43 10.42
N PRO A 10 5.42 -8.74 10.10
CA PRO A 10 5.89 -9.15 8.79
C PRO A 10 4.92 -8.78 7.67
N SER A 11 3.61 -8.94 7.89
CA SER A 11 2.57 -8.60 6.93
C SER A 11 2.56 -7.11 6.63
N THR A 12 2.45 -6.28 7.66
CA THR A 12 2.47 -4.81 7.51
C THR A 12 3.78 -4.34 6.89
N LEU A 13 4.92 -4.93 7.23
CA LEU A 13 6.19 -4.61 6.58
C LEU A 13 6.18 -4.99 5.09
N PHE A 14 5.58 -6.13 4.74
CA PHE A 14 5.44 -6.57 3.35
C PHE A 14 4.53 -5.63 2.55
N HIS A 15 3.41 -5.20 3.15
CA HIS A 15 2.54 -4.14 2.63
C HIS A 15 3.33 -2.86 2.36
N ILE A 16 4.06 -2.34 3.36
CA ILE A 16 4.86 -1.12 3.25
C ILE A 16 5.90 -1.24 2.13
N LEU A 17 6.74 -2.28 2.15
CA LEU A 17 7.83 -2.43 1.19
C LEU A 17 7.30 -2.57 -0.25
N THR A 18 6.23 -3.33 -0.43
CA THR A 18 5.57 -3.46 -1.74
C THR A 18 4.99 -2.12 -2.18
N GLY A 19 4.27 -1.41 -1.31
CA GLY A 19 3.69 -0.11 -1.62
C GLY A 19 4.72 0.94 -2.01
N VAL A 20 5.85 0.96 -1.29
CA VAL A 20 7.00 1.83 -1.60
C VAL A 20 7.62 1.45 -2.94
N LEU A 21 7.86 0.16 -3.19
CA LEU A 21 8.43 -0.32 -4.46
C LEU A 21 7.53 0.03 -5.65
N ILE A 22 6.23 -0.26 -5.57
CA ILE A 22 5.26 0.05 -6.63
C ILE A 22 5.17 1.56 -6.84
N THR A 23 5.16 2.35 -5.78
CA THR A 23 5.19 3.82 -5.88
C THR A 23 6.41 4.30 -6.64
N ASP A 24 7.57 3.78 -6.27
CA ASP A 24 8.83 4.15 -6.90
C ASP A 24 8.86 3.78 -8.39
N LEU A 25 8.21 2.68 -8.78
CA LEU A 25 8.04 2.27 -10.18
C LEU A 25 7.09 3.19 -10.95
N ILE A 26 5.89 3.47 -10.42
CA ILE A 26 4.84 4.16 -11.18
C ILE A 26 4.94 5.68 -11.17
N PHE A 27 5.59 6.27 -10.15
CA PHE A 27 5.81 7.71 -10.09
C PHE A 27 7.15 8.13 -10.71
N HIS A 28 7.98 7.18 -11.13
CA HIS A 28 9.30 7.45 -11.68
C HIS A 28 9.29 8.46 -12.85
N GLY A 29 10.40 9.19 -13.02
CA GLY A 29 10.62 10.11 -14.14
C GLY A 29 10.53 11.59 -13.75
N PRO A 30 10.19 12.50 -14.69
CA PRO A 30 10.33 13.95 -14.52
C PRO A 30 9.44 14.56 -13.43
N SER A 31 8.54 13.76 -12.84
CA SER A 31 7.72 14.13 -11.67
C SER A 31 8.55 14.33 -10.39
N PHE A 32 9.81 13.87 -10.35
CA PHE A 32 10.71 14.04 -9.21
C PHE A 32 11.91 14.91 -9.56
N THR A 33 11.73 16.22 -9.49
CA THR A 33 12.83 17.18 -9.71
C THR A 33 13.95 17.03 -8.67
N TYR A 34 13.63 16.58 -7.44
CA TYR A 34 14.59 16.47 -6.34
C TYR A 34 14.51 15.13 -5.61
N ARG A 35 15.67 14.58 -5.22
CA ARG A 35 15.79 13.36 -4.41
C ARG A 35 14.98 13.43 -3.11
N LYS A 36 14.93 14.61 -2.47
CA LYS A 36 14.12 14.86 -1.27
C LYS A 36 12.63 14.62 -1.52
N THR A 37 12.09 15.17 -2.61
CA THR A 37 10.67 14.99 -3.01
C THR A 37 10.32 13.52 -3.19
N ARG A 38 11.21 12.74 -3.82
CA ARG A 38 11.04 11.28 -3.97
C ARG A 38 10.94 10.59 -2.62
N PHE A 39 11.89 10.81 -1.70
CA PHE A 39 11.85 10.20 -0.37
C PHE A 39 10.64 10.65 0.46
N THR A 40 10.23 11.92 0.37
CA THR A 40 9.00 12.40 1.01
C THR A 40 7.78 11.65 0.49
N LEU A 41 7.67 11.41 -0.82
CA LEU A 41 6.58 10.62 -1.37
C LEU A 41 6.62 9.17 -0.86
N LEU A 42 7.79 8.51 -0.92
CA LEU A 42 7.92 7.12 -0.49
C LEU A 42 7.56 6.95 1.00
N GLY A 43 8.02 7.86 1.86
CA GLY A 43 7.63 7.87 3.27
C GLY A 43 6.13 8.14 3.47
N SER A 44 5.55 9.05 2.68
CA SER A 44 4.11 9.33 2.73
C SER A 44 3.28 8.12 2.32
N VAL A 45 3.72 7.37 1.32
CA VAL A 45 3.05 6.13 0.90
C VAL A 45 3.21 5.03 1.94
N ALA A 46 4.39 4.88 2.55
CA ALA A 46 4.59 3.91 3.62
C ALA A 46 3.57 4.12 4.75
N PHE A 47 3.29 5.38 5.11
CA PHE A 47 2.21 5.72 6.05
C PHE A 47 0.81 5.40 5.49
N LEU A 48 0.52 5.80 4.24
CA LEU A 48 -0.77 5.59 3.59
C LEU A 48 -1.16 4.11 3.53
N VAL A 49 -0.22 3.22 3.25
CA VAL A 49 -0.47 1.78 3.13
C VAL A 49 -0.80 1.13 4.48
N VAL A 50 -0.34 1.70 5.58
CA VAL A 50 -0.64 1.23 6.94
C VAL A 50 -2.02 1.70 7.41
N LEU A 51 -2.57 2.77 6.84
CA LEU A 51 -3.86 3.32 7.28
C LEU A 51 -5.02 2.30 7.21
N PRO A 52 -5.19 1.50 6.14
CA PRO A 52 -6.17 0.43 6.11
C PRO A 52 -5.93 -0.69 7.13
N ASP A 53 -4.67 -0.95 7.49
CA ASP A 53 -4.30 -2.05 8.39
C ASP A 53 -4.62 -1.72 9.85
N ILE A 54 -4.54 -0.45 10.26
CA ILE A 54 -4.81 -0.05 11.65
C ILE A 54 -6.25 -0.41 12.07
N PRO A 55 -7.32 -0.01 11.35
CA PRO A 55 -8.68 -0.42 11.67
C PRO A 55 -8.87 -1.95 11.61
N LYS A 56 -8.17 -2.63 10.69
CA LYS A 56 -8.20 -4.09 10.55
C LYS A 56 -7.75 -4.81 11.82
N LEU A 57 -6.76 -4.27 12.54
CA LEU A 57 -6.32 -4.79 13.86
C LEU A 57 -7.43 -4.78 14.91
N PHE A 58 -8.42 -3.91 14.76
CA PHE A 58 -9.57 -3.78 15.66
C PHE A 58 -10.85 -4.44 15.08
N GLY A 59 -10.74 -5.18 13.98
CA GLY A 59 -11.86 -5.85 13.31
C GLY A 59 -12.71 -4.93 12.42
N PHE A 60 -12.30 -3.67 12.22
CA PHE A 60 -12.98 -2.77 11.29
C PHE A 60 -12.37 -2.91 9.89
N LEU A 61 -13.20 -3.30 8.93
CA LEU A 61 -12.79 -3.51 7.52
C LEU A 61 -12.87 -2.24 6.66
N ILE A 62 -13.17 -1.10 7.29
CA ILE A 62 -13.29 0.20 6.62
C ILE A 62 -11.90 0.63 6.13
N GLY A 63 -11.79 0.93 4.84
CA GLY A 63 -10.52 1.34 4.20
C GLY A 63 -9.79 0.20 3.47
N HIS A 64 -10.31 -1.03 3.56
CA HIS A 64 -9.68 -2.22 2.99
C HIS A 64 -10.59 -2.91 1.96
N SER A 65 -11.11 -2.13 1.00
CA SER A 65 -11.95 -2.62 -0.11
C SER A 65 -11.71 -1.84 -1.41
N LEU A 66 -12.12 -2.42 -2.56
CA LEU A 66 -12.00 -1.76 -3.87
C LEU A 66 -12.84 -0.46 -3.97
N ILE A 67 -13.82 -0.28 -3.08
CA ILE A 67 -14.64 0.93 -3.01
C ILE A 67 -13.95 2.00 -2.16
N THR A 68 -13.43 1.61 -1.00
CA THR A 68 -12.87 2.55 -0.02
C THR A 68 -11.45 2.98 -0.35
N VAL A 69 -10.64 2.11 -0.95
CA VAL A 69 -9.25 2.40 -1.34
C VAL A 69 -9.15 3.59 -2.31
N PRO A 70 -9.93 3.68 -3.41
CA PRO A 70 -9.89 4.85 -4.28
C PRO A 70 -10.28 6.16 -3.57
N ILE A 71 -11.17 6.12 -2.58
CA ILE A 71 -11.57 7.29 -1.79
C ILE A 71 -10.40 7.75 -0.92
N LEU A 72 -9.74 6.82 -0.22
CA LEU A 72 -8.55 7.10 0.58
C LEU A 72 -7.41 7.67 -0.29
N ALA A 73 -7.18 7.07 -1.46
CA ALA A 73 -6.21 7.55 -2.44
C ALA A 73 -6.52 8.97 -2.92
N LEU A 74 -7.80 9.32 -3.09
CA LEU A 74 -8.19 10.65 -3.55
C LEU A 74 -7.87 11.73 -2.50
N LEU A 75 -8.17 11.46 -1.23
CA LEU A 75 -7.80 12.35 -0.13
C LEU A 75 -6.29 12.61 -0.11
N PHE A 76 -5.49 11.56 -0.22
CA PHE A 76 -4.03 11.68 -0.28
C PHE A 76 -3.52 12.35 -1.56
N ALA A 77 -4.21 12.18 -2.69
CA ALA A 77 -3.84 12.84 -3.94
C ALA A 77 -3.91 14.36 -3.83
N PHE A 78 -4.90 14.91 -3.10
CA PHE A 78 -4.97 16.35 -2.82
C PHE A 78 -3.79 16.83 -1.95
N ILE A 79 -3.37 16.04 -0.97
CA ILE A 79 -2.21 16.36 -0.12
C ILE A 79 -0.92 16.33 -0.96
N MET A 80 -0.74 15.26 -1.74
CA MET A 80 0.46 15.04 -2.57
C MET A 80 0.56 15.99 -3.76
N ARG A 81 -0.55 16.63 -4.18
CA ARG A 81 -0.52 17.64 -5.25
C ARG A 81 0.42 18.81 -4.95
N LYS A 82 0.61 19.17 -3.67
CA LYS A 82 1.56 20.22 -3.27
C LYS A 82 3.01 19.79 -3.47
N LEU A 83 3.28 18.49 -3.44
CA LEU A 83 4.61 17.90 -3.55
C LEU A 83 4.97 17.56 -5.01
N LEU A 84 3.97 17.20 -5.81
CA LEU A 84 4.15 16.68 -7.17
C LEU A 84 3.65 17.68 -8.23
N SER A 85 4.38 17.83 -9.33
CA SER A 85 3.99 18.67 -10.47
C SER A 85 2.80 18.12 -11.28
N MET A 86 2.30 16.94 -10.92
CA MET A 86 1.21 16.24 -11.59
C MET A 86 -0.18 16.77 -11.23
N ARG A 87 -1.18 16.55 -12.10
CA ARG A 87 -2.59 16.84 -11.81
C ARG A 87 -3.16 15.83 -10.81
N VAL A 88 -4.13 16.25 -9.99
CA VAL A 88 -4.77 15.39 -8.96
C VAL A 88 -5.28 14.06 -9.52
N PRO A 89 -5.99 13.98 -10.66
CA PRO A 89 -6.43 12.70 -11.20
C PRO A 89 -5.29 11.73 -11.51
N ALA A 90 -4.14 12.26 -11.96
CA ALA A 90 -2.96 11.47 -12.28
C ALA A 90 -2.28 10.91 -11.02
N ILE A 91 -2.28 11.67 -9.92
CA ILE A 91 -1.78 11.21 -8.62
C ILE A 91 -2.75 10.18 -8.03
N TRP A 92 -4.05 10.48 -8.10
CA TRP A 92 -5.11 9.64 -7.58
C TRP A 92 -5.10 8.22 -8.15
N TRP A 93 -5.11 8.05 -9.47
CA TRP A 93 -5.13 6.70 -10.05
C TRP A 93 -3.87 5.90 -9.69
N ARG A 94 -2.70 6.57 -9.63
CA ARG A 94 -1.44 5.93 -9.24
C ARG A 94 -1.47 5.49 -7.79
N LEU A 95 -1.93 6.35 -6.87
CA LEU A 95 -2.09 5.97 -5.45
C LEU A 95 -3.13 4.87 -5.26
N THR A 96 -4.22 4.90 -6.03
CA THR A 96 -5.20 3.80 -6.04
C THR A 96 -4.54 2.50 -6.45
N LEU A 97 -3.74 2.51 -7.53
CA LEU A 97 -3.03 1.32 -7.99
C LEU A 97 -2.04 0.80 -6.94
N VAL A 98 -1.31 1.71 -6.27
CA VAL A 98 -0.41 1.36 -5.15
C VAL A 98 -1.20 0.60 -4.09
N LEU A 99 -2.28 1.19 -3.57
CA LEU A 99 -3.05 0.59 -2.47
C LEU A 99 -3.77 -0.70 -2.89
N VAL A 100 -4.26 -0.78 -4.12
CA VAL A 100 -4.86 -2.01 -4.63
C VAL A 100 -3.83 -3.13 -4.68
N ILE A 101 -2.61 -2.87 -5.18
CA ILE A 101 -1.58 -3.91 -5.27
C ILE A 101 -1.01 -4.23 -3.89
N SER A 102 -0.58 -3.20 -3.15
CA SER A 102 0.08 -3.39 -1.88
C SER A 102 -0.91 -3.89 -0.84
N SER A 103 -1.98 -3.17 -0.53
CA SER A 103 -2.89 -3.52 0.57
C SER A 103 -3.85 -4.64 0.19
N LEU A 104 -4.63 -4.50 -0.89
CA LEU A 104 -5.66 -5.50 -1.21
C LEU A 104 -5.08 -6.73 -1.90
N GLY A 105 -4.09 -6.55 -2.77
CA GLY A 105 -3.51 -7.62 -3.58
C GLY A 105 -2.72 -8.62 -2.74
N ILE A 106 -1.91 -8.13 -1.80
CA ILE A 106 -1.17 -9.00 -0.87
C ILE A 106 -2.16 -9.79 0.00
N ASP A 107 -3.14 -9.13 0.61
CA ASP A 107 -4.14 -9.81 1.43
C ASP A 107 -4.98 -10.80 0.62
N PHE A 108 -5.38 -10.46 -0.62
CA PHE A 108 -6.06 -11.40 -1.52
C PHE A 108 -5.23 -12.64 -1.82
N LEU A 109 -3.92 -12.48 -2.00
CA LEU A 109 -2.99 -13.59 -2.25
C LEU A 109 -2.64 -14.37 -0.98
N GLY A 110 -2.82 -13.81 0.21
CA GLY A 110 -2.46 -14.40 1.49
C GLY A 110 -3.66 -14.62 2.41
N ASN A 111 -3.96 -13.62 3.24
CA ASN A 111 -4.81 -13.74 4.43
C ASN A 111 -6.31 -13.53 4.19
N GLY A 112 -6.69 -13.16 2.97
CA GLY A 112 -8.03 -12.83 2.56
C GLY A 112 -8.39 -11.34 2.69
N VAL A 113 -9.26 -10.88 1.80
CA VAL A 113 -9.69 -9.48 1.68
C VAL A 113 -11.19 -9.37 1.43
N HIS A 114 -11.81 -8.29 1.91
CA HIS A 114 -13.22 -7.99 1.69
C HIS A 114 -13.39 -7.00 0.53
N LEU A 115 -13.18 -7.49 -0.70
CA LEU A 115 -13.07 -6.64 -1.91
C LEU A 115 -14.24 -5.66 -2.11
N LEU A 116 -15.46 -6.08 -1.74
CA LEU A 116 -16.70 -5.35 -2.03
C LEU A 116 -17.34 -4.71 -0.78
N TYR A 117 -16.64 -4.67 0.36
CA TYR A 117 -17.16 -4.02 1.57
C TYR A 117 -17.38 -2.51 1.34
N PRO A 118 -18.49 -1.90 1.83
CA PRO A 118 -19.54 -2.46 2.69
C PRO A 118 -20.74 -3.07 1.94
N VAL A 119 -20.70 -3.18 0.61
CA VAL A 119 -21.80 -3.77 -0.18
C VAL A 119 -21.93 -5.27 0.11
N ASN A 120 -20.80 -5.94 0.35
CA ASN A 120 -20.76 -7.35 0.68
C ASN A 120 -19.60 -7.65 1.64
N GLU A 121 -19.86 -8.50 2.63
CA GLU A 121 -18.91 -8.89 3.68
C GLU A 121 -18.15 -10.20 3.37
N LYS A 122 -18.34 -10.80 2.19
CA LYS A 122 -17.58 -11.99 1.78
C LYS A 122 -16.07 -11.73 1.75
N THR A 123 -15.31 -12.65 2.34
CA THR A 123 -13.85 -12.70 2.25
C THR A 123 -13.42 -13.48 1.01
N TYR A 124 -12.46 -12.95 0.28
CA TYR A 124 -11.86 -13.59 -0.89
C TYR A 124 -10.38 -13.82 -0.65
N ALA A 125 -9.88 -15.03 -0.89
CA ALA A 125 -8.48 -15.40 -0.72
C ALA A 125 -8.08 -16.45 -1.76
N LEU A 126 -6.87 -16.34 -2.33
CA LEU A 126 -6.23 -17.40 -3.12
C LEU A 126 -5.24 -18.23 -2.29
N SER A 127 -4.77 -17.71 -1.15
CA SER A 127 -3.89 -18.41 -0.20
C SER A 127 -2.59 -18.95 -0.80
N VAL A 128 -2.03 -18.21 -1.78
CA VAL A 128 -0.75 -18.48 -2.46
C VAL A 128 0.43 -18.06 -1.58
N ILE A 129 0.33 -16.89 -0.93
CA ILE A 129 1.35 -16.35 -0.04
C ILE A 129 1.05 -16.85 1.37
N ARG A 130 1.82 -17.85 1.84
CA ARG A 130 1.67 -18.39 3.21
C ARG A 130 2.71 -17.87 4.19
N TYR A 131 3.91 -17.57 3.70
CA TYR A 131 5.03 -17.10 4.52
C TYR A 131 5.53 -15.76 3.97
N GLU A 132 4.84 -14.68 4.34
CA GLU A 132 5.11 -13.33 3.87
C GLU A 132 6.57 -12.90 4.08
N PHE A 133 7.20 -13.37 5.16
CA PHE A 133 8.61 -13.09 5.47
C PHE A 133 9.57 -13.47 4.34
N ILE A 134 9.30 -14.55 3.59
CA ILE A 134 10.15 -14.99 2.48
C ILE A 134 10.21 -13.93 1.37
N TYR A 135 9.13 -13.17 1.18
CA TYR A 135 9.02 -12.16 0.15
C TYR A 135 9.60 -10.80 0.57
N LEU A 136 9.86 -10.59 1.87
CA LEU A 136 10.49 -9.35 2.37
C LEU A 136 11.90 -9.17 1.81
N LEU A 137 12.70 -10.23 1.78
CA LEU A 137 14.09 -10.17 1.30
C LEU A 137 14.19 -9.77 -0.19
N PRO A 138 13.53 -10.44 -1.15
CA PRO A 138 13.63 -10.06 -2.55
C PRO A 138 13.08 -8.64 -2.82
N ILE A 139 11.97 -8.25 -2.19
CA ILE A 139 11.44 -6.88 -2.33
C ILE A 139 12.39 -5.85 -1.73
N GLY A 140 12.93 -6.12 -0.54
CA GLY A 140 13.89 -5.25 0.12
C GLY A 140 15.16 -5.04 -0.71
N LEU A 141 15.70 -6.12 -1.29
CA LEU A 141 16.85 -6.05 -2.20
C LEU A 141 16.55 -5.25 -3.46
N LEU A 142 15.40 -5.49 -4.12
CA LEU A 142 14.96 -4.73 -5.29
C LEU A 142 14.86 -3.24 -4.98
N LEU A 143 14.24 -2.90 -3.84
CA LEU A 143 14.09 -1.53 -3.41
C LEU A 143 15.46 -0.88 -3.10
N PHE A 144 16.36 -1.61 -2.43
CA PHE A 144 17.71 -1.13 -2.16
C PHE A 144 18.46 -0.74 -3.44
N PHE A 145 18.43 -1.60 -4.47
CA PHE A 145 19.08 -1.29 -5.75
C PHE A 145 18.44 -0.11 -6.47
N ARG A 146 17.13 0.06 -6.34
CA ARG A 146 16.41 1.18 -6.94
C ARG A 146 16.62 2.53 -6.25
N LEU A 147 16.96 2.53 -4.97
CA LEU A 147 17.13 3.76 -4.18
C LEU A 147 18.57 4.28 -4.14
N ARG A 148 19.54 3.48 -4.62
CA ARG A 148 20.90 3.93 -4.94
C ARG A 148 20.87 4.95 -6.08
#